data_AF-A0A7W0Y4F1-F1
#
_entry.id   AF-A0A7W0Y4F1-F1
#
_cell.length_a   1.000
_cell.length_b   1.000
_cell.length_c   1.000
_cell.angle_alpha   90.00
_cell.angle_beta   90.00
_cell.angle_gamma   90.00
#
_symmetry.space_group_name_H-M   'P 1'
#
loop_
_entity.id
_entity.type
_entity.pdbx_description
1 polymer ?
#
loop_
_entity_poly.entity_id
_entity_poly.type
_entity_poly.pdbx_seq_one_letter_code
_entity_poly.pdbx_strand_id
1 'polypeptide(L)' 'MIERAREVTDELSAALARLLPQLSSAPLPSADELVALVANPDTHLLVARRAAGAIAGISTLTLYR' A
#
# COMPACT_ATOMS: atom_id res chain seq x y z
N MET A 1 -2.82 -14.35 -1.47
CA MET A 1 -4.02 -13.68 -2.05
C MET A 1 -3.65 -12.24 -2.38
N ILE A 2 -4.18 -11.68 -3.47
CA ILE A 2 -4.00 -10.25 -3.80
C ILE A 2 -5.36 -9.57 -3.66
N GLU A 3 -5.40 -8.41 -3.02
CA GLU A 3 -6.62 -7.61 -2.86
C GLU A 3 -6.32 -6.12 -2.88
N ARG A 4 -7.36 -5.30 -3.11
CA ARG A 4 -7.26 -3.84 -3.04
C ARG A 4 -7.38 -3.38 -1.58
N ALA A 5 -6.42 -2.57 -1.13
CA ALA A 5 -6.56 -1.80 0.10
C ALA A 5 -7.65 -0.73 -0.08
N ARG A 6 -8.65 -0.76 0.80
CA ARG A 6 -9.78 0.19 0.78
C ARG A 6 -9.70 1.24 1.88
N GLU A 7 -8.86 1.00 2.87
CA GLU A 7 -8.68 1.85 4.03
C GLU A 7 -7.22 1.78 4.48
N VAL A 8 -6.76 2.83 5.16
CA VAL A 8 -5.45 2.86 5.79
C VAL A 8 -5.58 2.26 7.19
N THR A 9 -5.05 1.06 7.35
CA THR A 9 -4.99 0.37 8.65
C THR A 9 -3.58 0.44 9.23
N ASP A 10 -3.45 0.21 10.53
CA ASP A 10 -2.14 0.09 11.19
C ASP A 10 -1.31 -1.04 10.57
N GLU A 11 -1.94 -2.15 10.16
CA GLU A 11 -1.27 -3.24 9.44
C GLU A 11 -0.67 -2.77 8.11
N LEU A 12 -1.45 -1.98 7.34
CA LEU A 12 -1.00 -1.45 6.06
C LEU A 12 0.19 -0.50 6.25
N SER A 13 0.09 0.42 7.22
CA SER A 13 1.15 1.37 7.55
C SER A 13 2.44 0.65 8.00
N ALA A 14 2.31 -0.37 8.86
CA ALA A 14 3.46 -1.18 9.29
C ALA A 14 4.07 -1.97 8.13
N ALA A 15 3.25 -2.48 7.21
CA ALA A 15 3.73 -3.17 6.01
C ALA A 15 4.48 -2.22 5.08
N LEU A 16 3.96 -1.02 4.82
CA LEU A 16 4.62 0.01 4.01
C LEU A 16 5.95 0.45 4.61
N ALA A 17 5.99 0.71 5.91
CA ALA A 17 7.22 1.08 6.62
C ALA A 17 8.32 0.01 6.49
N ARG A 18 7.93 -1.27 6.41
CA ARG A 18 8.85 -2.39 6.20
C ARG A 18 9.22 -2.60 4.72
N LEU A 19 8.29 -2.40 3.79
CA LEU A 19 8.45 -2.76 2.38
C LEU A 19 9.06 -1.65 1.53
N LEU A 20 8.66 -0.38 1.75
CA LEU A 20 9.14 0.74 0.94
C LEU A 20 10.67 0.92 0.97
N PRO A 21 11.37 0.79 2.12
CA PRO A 21 12.83 0.91 2.16
C PRO A 21 13.57 -0.15 1.34
N GLN A 22 12.92 -1.25 0.98
CA GLN A 22 13.50 -2.31 0.14
C GLN A 22 13.44 -1.95 -1.36
N LEU A 23 12.58 -1.00 -1.73
CA LEU A 23 12.40 -0.54 -3.11
C LEU A 23 13.27 0.70 -3.41
N SER A 24 13.30 1.65 -2.47
CA SER A 24 14.07 2.89 -2.63
C SER A 24 14.39 3.52 -1.27
N SER A 25 15.24 4.56 -1.28
CA SER A 25 15.57 5.38 -0.11
C SER A 25 14.66 6.60 0.07
N ALA A 26 13.53 6.66 -0.63
CA ALA A 26 12.57 7.76 -0.50
C ALA A 26 11.95 7.79 0.91
N PRO A 27 11.53 8.98 1.40
CA PRO A 27 10.79 9.08 2.65
C PRO A 27 9.54 8.21 2.63
N LEU A 28 9.19 7.66 3.80
CA LEU A 28 7.91 7.00 3.96
C LEU A 28 6.78 8.04 3.83
N PRO A 29 5.68 7.71 3.14
CA PRO A 29 4.51 8.58 3.08
C PRO A 29 3.92 8.76 4.47
N SER A 30 3.44 9.96 4.74
CA SER A 30 2.63 10.27 5.91
C SER A 30 1.29 9.55 5.87
N ALA A 31 0.60 9.50 7.02
CA ALA A 31 -0.74 8.91 7.11
C ALA A 31 -1.73 9.61 6.17
N ASP A 32 -1.69 10.94 6.07
CA ASP A 32 -2.59 11.72 5.21
C ASP A 32 -2.33 11.45 3.72
N GLU A 33 -1.06 11.31 3.32
CA GLU A 33 -0.70 10.93 1.95
C GLU A 33 -1.18 9.52 1.61
N LEU A 34 -1.11 8.58 2.57
CA LEU A 34 -1.64 7.23 2.38
C LEU A 34 -3.16 7.21 2.25
N VAL A 35 -3.86 8.03 3.06
CA VAL A 35 -5.32 8.17 2.96
C VAL A 35 -5.69 8.74 1.59
N ALA A 36 -4.97 9.78 1.13
CA ALA A 36 -5.17 10.35 -0.20
C ALA A 36 -4.93 9.33 -1.32
N LEU A 37 -3.88 8.51 -1.23
CA LEU A 37 -3.58 7.44 -2.18
C LEU A 37 -4.70 6.38 -2.25
N VAL A 38 -5.19 5.92 -1.10
CA VAL A 38 -6.22 4.89 -1.03
C VAL A 38 -7.58 5.40 -1.50
N ALA A 39 -7.90 6.67 -1.19
CA ALA A 39 -9.16 7.31 -1.56
C ALA A 39 -9.21 7.76 -3.03
N ASN A 40 -8.07 7.92 -3.70
CA ASN A 40 -8.03 8.37 -5.09
C ASN A 40 -8.68 7.34 -6.04
N PRO A 41 -9.69 7.74 -6.84
CA PRO A 41 -10.44 6.84 -7.71
C PRO A 41 -9.61 6.26 -8.87
N ASP A 42 -8.57 6.96 -9.31
CA ASP A 42 -7.73 6.58 -10.47
C ASP A 42 -6.52 5.74 -10.08
N THR A 43 -6.31 5.52 -8.78
CA THR A 43 -5.24 4.67 -8.25
C THR A 43 -5.77 3.48 -7.45
N HIS A 44 -5.08 2.36 -7.54
CA HIS A 44 -5.37 1.16 -6.78
C HIS A 44 -4.10 0.70 -6.06
N LEU A 45 -4.12 0.80 -4.72
CA LEU A 45 -3.12 0.15 -3.89
C LEU A 45 -3.52 -1.31 -3.67
N LEU A 46 -2.72 -2.22 -4.21
CA LEU A 46 -2.89 -3.66 -4.10
C LEU A 46 -1.95 -4.21 -3.03
N VAL A 47 -2.45 -5.11 -2.20
CA VAL A 47 -1.68 -5.82 -1.17
C VAL A 47 -1.65 -7.31 -1.48
N ALA A 48 -0.47 -7.92 -1.36
CA ALA A 48 -0.29 -9.36 -1.46
C ALA A 48 -0.14 -9.95 -0.06
N ARG A 49 -0.99 -10.91 0.31
CA ARG A 49 -0.97 -11.61 1.60
C ARG A 49 -0.41 -13.03 1.49
N ARG A 50 0.43 -13.41 2.46
CA ARG A 50 0.89 -14.80 2.67
C ARG A 50 -0.24 -15.64 3.27
N ALA A 51 -0.08 -16.97 3.26
CA ALA A 51 -1.05 -17.91 3.85
C ALA A 51 -1.35 -17.63 5.34
N ALA A 52 -0.40 -17.04 6.08
CA ALA A 52 -0.56 -16.61 7.47
C ALA A 52 -1.19 -15.20 7.64
N GLY A 53 -1.81 -14.64 6.60
CA GLY A 53 -2.55 -13.36 6.65
C GLY A 53 -1.71 -12.11 6.48
N ALA A 54 -0.42 -12.11 6.85
CA ALA A 54 0.42 -10.92 6.79
C ALA A 54 0.65 -10.39 5.36
N ILE A 55 0.63 -9.06 5.21
CA ILE A 55 1.01 -8.36 3.97
C ILE A 55 2.49 -8.61 3.67
N ALA A 56 2.78 -9.20 2.51
CA ALA A 56 4.12 -9.54 2.05
C ALA A 56 4.58 -8.71 0.84
N GLY A 57 3.67 -7.99 0.19
CA GLY A 57 3.99 -7.13 -0.94
C GLY A 57 2.92 -6.08 -1.19
N ILE A 58 3.30 -5.03 -1.89
CA ILE A 58 2.42 -3.94 -2.29
C ILE A 58 2.66 -3.58 -3.76
N SER A 59 1.65 -3.07 -4.45
CA SER A 59 1.77 -2.51 -5.78
C SER A 59 0.75 -1.39 -5.97
N THR A 60 1.17 -0.29 -6.58
CA THR A 60 0.27 0.80 -6.96
C THR A 60 0.00 0.74 -8.45
N LEU A 61 -1.27 0.61 -8.83
CA LEU A 61 -1.74 0.67 -10.21
C LEU A 61 -2.43 2.02 -10.44
N THR A 62 -1.95 2.80 -11.40
CA THR A 62 -2.58 4.05 -11.83
C THR A 62 -3.16 3.88 -13.23
N LEU A 63 -4.41 4.29 -13.42
CA LEU A 63 -5.08 4.25 -14.71
C LEU A 63 -5.06 5.64 -15.34
N TYR A 64 -4.44 5.75 -16.53
CA TYR A 64 -4.51 6.96 -17.36
C TYR A 64 -5.65 6.80 -18.36
N ARG A 65 -6.43 7.87 -18.57
CA ARG A 65 -7.55 7.91 -19.52
C ARG A 65 -7.29 8.94 -20.60
#